data_AF-A0AA46I676-F1
#
_entry.id   AF-A0AA46I676-F1
#
_cell.length_a   1.000
_cell.length_b   1.000
_cell.length_c   1.000
_cell.angle_alpha   90.00
_cell.angle_beta   90.00
_cell.angle_gamma   90.00
#
_symmetry.space_group_name_H-M   'P 1'
#
loop_
_entity.id
_entity.type
_entity.pdbx_description
1 polymer ?
#
loop_
_entity_poly.entity_id
_entity_poly.type
_entity_poly.pdbx_seq_one_letter_code
_entity_poly.pdbx_strand_id
1 'polypeptide(L)'
;MKKEEKFLEVLSEVINTMLNPFDQDIEKLEKLIVEKLIKKGYSLHEINDILDEIFKTINKEKNRAVFRMLSPFELENLSDSARDYLLNLKNKMIISEEEFENILDEINFSYYFFELEDLKNLLSLKGISENITIN
;
A
#
# COMPACT_ATOMS: atom_id res chain seq x y z
N MET A 1 -9.56 27.97 8.25
CA MET A 1 -8.52 26.94 8.06
C MET A 1 -7.83 27.18 6.73
N LYS A 2 -6.49 27.10 6.69
CA LYS A 2 -5.71 27.28 5.46
C LYS A 2 -5.89 26.09 4.52
N LYS A 3 -5.63 26.28 3.22
CA LYS A 3 -5.79 25.21 2.20
C LYS A 3 -4.94 23.97 2.53
N GLU A 4 -3.71 24.18 3.00
CA GLU A 4 -2.79 23.09 3.38
C GLU A 4 -3.29 22.30 4.60
N GLU A 5 -3.84 22.97 5.62
CA GLU A 5 -4.43 22.33 6.80
C GLU A 5 -5.65 21.47 6.42
N LYS A 6 -6.49 21.98 5.51
CA LYS A 6 -7.63 21.23 4.95
C LYS A 6 -7.17 19.99 4.18
N PHE A 7 -6.12 20.14 3.37
CA PHE A 7 -5.55 19.04 2.59
C PHE A 7 -5.02 17.91 3.48
N LEU A 8 -4.24 18.24 4.51
CA LEU A 8 -3.68 17.27 5.46
C LEU A 8 -4.77 16.55 6.27
N GLU A 9 -5.84 17.25 6.65
CA GLU A 9 -6.94 16.64 7.39
C GLU A 9 -7.70 15.62 6.51
N VAL A 10 -8.03 15.99 5.27
CA VAL A 10 -8.70 15.09 4.31
C VAL A 10 -7.81 13.89 3.99
N LEU A 11 -6.52 14.11 3.75
CA LEU A 11 -5.55 13.03 3.49
C LEU A 11 -5.47 12.04 4.67
N SER A 12 -5.47 12.55 5.90
CA SER A 12 -5.45 11.71 7.10
C SER A 12 -6.73 10.86 7.22
N GLU A 13 -7.89 11.41 6.85
CA GLU A 13 -9.16 10.68 6.86
C GLU A 13 -9.19 9.58 5.77
N VAL A 14 -8.65 9.88 4.57
CA VAL A 14 -8.50 8.89 3.49
C VAL A 14 -7.59 7.74 3.93
N ILE A 15 -6.41 8.05 4.47
CA ILE A 15 -5.44 7.03 4.93
C ILE A 15 -6.02 6.21 6.08
N ASN A 16 -6.62 6.84 7.09
CA ASN A 16 -7.23 6.12 8.22
C ASN A 16 -8.40 5.21 7.79
N THR A 17 -9.11 5.58 6.73
CA THR A 17 -10.22 4.77 6.22
C THR A 17 -9.69 3.64 5.31
N MET A 18 -8.61 3.86 4.56
CA MET A 18 -7.94 2.83 3.74
C MET A 18 -7.09 1.82 4.53
N LEU A 19 -6.55 2.20 5.70
CA LEU A 19 -5.77 1.30 6.56
C LEU A 19 -6.63 0.30 7.36
N ASN A 20 -7.95 0.32 7.18
CA ASN A 20 -8.85 -0.61 7.85
C ASN A 20 -8.93 -1.92 7.04
N PRO A 21 -8.47 -3.07 7.55
CA PRO A 21 -8.19 -4.28 6.75
C PRO A 21 -9.44 -5.05 6.30
N PHE A 22 -10.63 -4.49 6.48
CA PHE A 22 -11.87 -5.14 6.11
C PHE A 22 -12.29 -4.72 4.72
N ASP A 23 -12.35 -5.72 3.83
CA ASP A 23 -12.98 -5.77 2.51
C ASP A 23 -13.97 -4.63 2.23
N GLN A 24 -13.44 -3.48 1.83
CA GLN A 24 -14.20 -2.25 1.66
C GLN A 24 -14.16 -1.85 0.19
N ASP A 25 -15.27 -2.19 -0.47
CA ASP A 25 -15.72 -1.63 -1.74
C ASP A 25 -15.37 -0.13 -1.83
N ILE A 26 -14.59 0.23 -2.86
CA ILE A 26 -14.06 1.59 -3.07
C ILE A 26 -15.19 2.62 -3.10
N GLU A 27 -16.34 2.29 -3.67
CA GLU A 27 -17.49 3.20 -3.70
C GLU A 27 -18.06 3.47 -2.28
N LYS A 28 -18.00 2.47 -1.39
CA LYS A 28 -18.41 2.63 0.01
C LYS A 28 -17.40 3.46 0.79
N LEU A 29 -16.10 3.30 0.52
CA LEU A 29 -15.03 4.12 1.10
C LEU A 29 -15.20 5.59 0.73
N GLU A 30 -15.36 5.88 -0.56
CA GLU A 30 -15.56 7.24 -1.07
C GLU A 30 -16.77 7.90 -0.41
N LYS A 31 -17.90 7.19 -0.37
CA LYS A 31 -19.12 7.68 0.26
C LYS A 31 -18.92 7.99 1.75
N LEU A 32 -18.22 7.12 2.47
CA LEU A 32 -17.99 7.28 3.91
C LEU A 32 -17.06 8.46 4.22
N ILE A 33 -16.03 8.68 3.40
CA ILE A 33 -15.13 9.83 3.49
C ILE A 33 -15.90 11.12 3.21
N VAL A 34 -16.68 11.18 2.13
CA VAL A 34 -17.49 12.35 1.76
C VAL A 34 -18.49 12.69 2.88
N GLU A 35 -19.22 11.71 3.41
CA GLU A 35 -20.18 11.92 4.50
C GLU A 35 -19.53 12.47 5.79
N LYS A 36 -18.34 12.00 6.14
CA LYS A 36 -17.59 12.51 7.30
C LYS A 36 -17.12 13.95 7.09
N LEU A 37 -16.65 14.29 5.90
CA LEU A 37 -16.17 15.64 5.58
C LEU A 37 -17.33 16.65 5.53
N ILE A 38 -18.49 16.27 5.01
CA ILE A 38 -19.70 17.09 5.08
C ILE A 38 -20.08 17.38 6.54
N LYS A 39 -20.05 16.35 7.41
CA LYS A 39 -20.32 16.53 8.87
C LYS A 39 -19.33 17.46 9.55
N LYS A 40 -18.09 17.55 9.06
CA LYS A 40 -17.06 18.49 9.52
C LYS A 40 -17.22 19.90 8.94
N GLY A 41 -18.24 20.13 8.10
CA GLY A 41 -18.57 21.45 7.56
C GLY A 41 -17.92 21.78 6.22
N TYR A 42 -17.34 20.80 5.53
CA TYR A 42 -16.79 20.99 4.18
C TYR A 42 -17.92 21.00 3.14
N SER A 43 -17.82 21.88 2.15
CA SER A 43 -18.74 21.85 1.01
C SER A 43 -18.36 20.74 0.02
N LEU A 44 -19.34 20.22 -0.72
CA LEU A 44 -19.11 19.16 -1.70
C LEU A 44 -18.08 19.56 -2.77
N HIS A 45 -18.06 20.85 -3.14
CA HIS A 45 -17.11 21.39 -4.09
C HIS A 45 -15.68 21.39 -3.54
N GLU A 46 -15.48 21.80 -2.28
CA GLU A 46 -14.17 21.73 -1.62
C GLU A 46 -13.69 20.30 -1.44
N ILE A 47 -14.59 19.37 -1.13
CA ILE A 47 -14.26 17.94 -1.02
C ILE A 47 -13.77 17.41 -2.36
N ASN A 48 -14.50 17.68 -3.44
CA ASN A 48 -14.12 17.22 -4.78
C ASN A 48 -12.78 17.80 -5.21
N ASP A 49 -12.53 19.10 -4.99
CA ASP A 49 -11.26 19.74 -5.34
C ASP A 49 -10.07 19.13 -4.57
N ILE A 50 -10.25 18.87 -3.26
CA ILE A 50 -9.20 18.29 -2.42
C ILE A 50 -8.98 16.81 -2.76
N LEU A 51 -10.04 16.04 -2.99
CA LEU A 51 -9.92 14.65 -3.44
C LEU A 51 -9.22 14.57 -4.79
N ASP A 52 -9.57 15.43 -5.74
CA ASP A 52 -8.87 15.56 -7.01
C ASP A 52 -7.38 15.84 -6.82
N GLU A 53 -7.03 16.75 -5.92
CA GLU A 53 -5.64 17.12 -5.61
C GLU A 53 -4.90 15.96 -4.91
N ILE A 54 -5.56 15.23 -4.01
CA ILE A 54 -5.04 14.02 -3.35
C ILE A 54 -4.84 12.91 -4.38
N PHE A 55 -5.83 12.60 -5.21
CA PHE A 55 -5.70 11.58 -6.25
C PHE A 55 -4.67 11.96 -7.30
N LYS A 56 -4.54 13.24 -7.66
CA LYS A 56 -3.44 13.72 -8.53
C LYS A 56 -2.09 13.60 -7.85
N THR A 57 -2.00 13.83 -6.53
CA THR A 57 -0.76 13.67 -5.76
C THR A 57 -0.39 12.20 -5.64
N ILE A 58 -1.33 11.34 -5.26
CA ILE A 58 -1.19 9.88 -5.25
C ILE A 58 -0.87 9.35 -6.65
N ASN A 59 -1.48 9.87 -7.72
CA ASN A 59 -1.16 9.45 -9.10
C ASN A 59 0.20 9.97 -9.58
N LYS A 60 0.61 11.18 -9.18
CA LYS A 60 1.97 11.69 -9.43
C LYS A 60 3.02 10.90 -8.66
N GLU A 61 2.68 10.44 -7.46
CA GLU A 61 3.52 9.53 -6.68
C GLU A 61 3.46 8.09 -7.19
N LYS A 62 2.35 7.60 -7.75
CA LYS A 62 2.28 6.30 -8.46
C LYS A 62 3.27 6.23 -9.63
N ASN A 63 3.53 7.36 -10.29
CA ASN A 63 4.54 7.45 -11.34
C ASN A 63 5.98 7.51 -10.81
N ARG A 64 6.20 7.59 -9.49
CA ARG A 64 7.53 7.61 -8.84
C ARG A 64 7.75 6.49 -7.81
N ALA A 65 6.69 5.90 -7.31
CA ALA A 65 6.63 4.76 -6.41
C ALA A 65 5.44 3.91 -6.89
N VAL A 66 5.73 2.94 -7.75
CA VAL A 66 4.73 1.94 -8.16
C VAL A 66 4.40 1.12 -6.91
N PHE A 67 3.31 1.48 -6.21
CA PHE A 67 2.73 0.62 -5.18
C PHE A 67 2.29 -0.68 -5.86
N ARG A 68 3.14 -1.69 -5.76
CA ARG A 68 2.89 -3.01 -6.33
C ARG A 68 1.87 -3.73 -5.45
N MET A 69 0.71 -4.04 -6.03
CA MET A 69 -0.31 -4.88 -5.40
C MET A 69 -0.14 -6.30 -5.93
N LEU A 70 -0.14 -7.29 -5.03
CA LEU A 70 -0.12 -8.70 -5.41
C LEU A 70 -1.46 -9.11 -6.03
N SER A 71 -1.41 -9.91 -7.09
CA SER A 71 -2.56 -10.57 -7.71
C SER A 71 -3.12 -11.67 -6.81
N PRO A 72 -4.40 -12.08 -6.98
CA PRO A 72 -4.99 -13.15 -6.18
C PRO A 72 -4.17 -14.44 -6.16
N PHE A 73 -3.55 -14.79 -7.29
CA PHE A 73 -2.68 -15.96 -7.39
C PHE A 73 -1.39 -15.82 -6.56
N GLU A 74 -0.75 -14.65 -6.57
CA GLU A 74 0.42 -14.35 -5.75
C GLU A 74 0.09 -14.35 -4.25
N LEU A 75 -1.13 -13.93 -3.89
CA LEU A 75 -1.60 -13.93 -2.49
C LEU A 75 -1.79 -15.34 -1.93
N GLU A 76 -2.15 -16.31 -2.77
CA GLU A 76 -2.39 -17.70 -2.36
C GLU A 76 -1.11 -18.44 -1.96
N ASN A 77 0.05 -17.99 -2.42
CA ASN A 77 1.33 -18.65 -2.16
C ASN A 77 2.10 -18.05 -0.97
N LEU A 78 1.55 -17.04 -0.28
CA LEU A 78 2.23 -16.30 0.79
C LEU A 78 1.33 -16.08 2.01
N SER A 79 1.89 -16.25 3.20
CA SER A 79 1.27 -15.78 4.44
C SER A 79 1.14 -14.25 4.47
N ASP A 80 0.17 -13.72 5.21
CA ASP A 80 -0.01 -12.26 5.38
C ASP A 80 1.31 -11.59 5.82
N SER A 81 2.03 -12.20 6.76
CA SER A 81 3.30 -11.71 7.26
C SER A 81 4.43 -11.72 6.22
N ALA A 82 4.48 -12.74 5.35
CA ALA A 82 5.46 -12.80 4.27
C ALA A 82 5.17 -11.74 3.20
N ARG A 83 3.88 -11.53 2.87
CA ARG A 83 3.43 -10.48 1.95
C ARG A 83 3.81 -9.09 2.43
N ASP A 84 3.46 -8.77 3.67
CA ASP A 84 3.76 -7.47 4.25
C ASP A 84 5.26 -7.20 4.26
N TYR A 85 6.06 -8.22 4.56
CA TYR A 85 7.52 -8.10 4.55
C TYR A 85 8.08 -7.85 3.14
N LEU A 86 7.66 -8.63 2.13
CA LEU A 86 8.12 -8.46 0.75
C LEU A 86 7.72 -7.11 0.16
N LEU A 87 6.49 -6.66 0.43
CA LEU A 87 6.00 -5.35 0.02
C LEU A 87 6.76 -4.23 0.75
N ASN A 88 7.11 -4.41 2.02
CA ASN A 88 7.90 -3.43 2.77
C ASN A 88 9.29 -3.25 2.18
N LEU A 89 9.97 -4.35 1.83
CA LEU A 89 11.27 -4.31 1.14
C LEU A 89 11.18 -3.51 -0.16
N LYS A 90 10.14 -3.76 -0.95
CA LYS A 90 9.91 -3.08 -2.22
C LYS A 90 9.59 -1.60 -2.06
N ASN A 91 8.66 -1.28 -1.16
CA ASN A 91 8.20 0.08 -0.92
C ASN A 91 9.28 0.96 -0.28
N LYS A 92 10.20 0.36 0.49
CA LYS A 92 11.40 1.04 1.02
C LYS A 92 12.58 1.10 0.02
N MET A 93 12.39 0.62 -1.21
CA MET A 93 13.44 0.55 -2.24
C MET A 93 14.69 -0.23 -1.81
N ILE A 94 14.52 -1.22 -0.94
CA ILE A 94 15.60 -2.11 -0.48
C ILE A 94 15.92 -3.13 -1.57
N ILE A 95 14.89 -3.54 -2.30
CA ILE A 95 14.98 -4.34 -3.52
C ILE A 95 14.39 -3.57 -4.69
N SER A 96 14.98 -3.75 -5.86
CA SER A 96 14.52 -3.21 -7.13
C SER A 96 13.20 -3.83 -7.58
N GLU A 97 12.55 -3.24 -8.60
CA GLU A 97 11.38 -3.85 -9.26
C GLU A 97 11.71 -5.24 -9.82
N GLU A 98 12.85 -5.35 -10.49
CA GLU A 98 13.29 -6.60 -11.11
C GLU A 98 13.53 -7.70 -10.06
N GLU A 99 14.20 -7.37 -8.95
CA GLU A 99 14.39 -8.32 -7.85
C GLU A 99 13.07 -8.74 -7.24
N PHE A 100 12.15 -7.80 -7.02
CA PHE A 100 10.83 -8.09 -6.46
C PHE A 100 10.02 -9.06 -7.34
N GLU A 101 9.93 -8.79 -8.64
CA GLU A 101 9.19 -9.68 -9.57
C GLU A 101 9.86 -11.05 -9.68
N ASN A 102 11.20 -11.11 -9.73
CA ASN A 102 11.92 -12.39 -9.73
C ASN A 102 11.67 -13.21 -8.46
N ILE A 103 11.58 -12.56 -7.29
CA ILE A 103 11.24 -13.24 -6.02
C ILE A 103 9.81 -13.78 -6.08
N LEU A 104 8.85 -13.00 -6.57
CA LEU A 104 7.46 -13.43 -6.71
C LEU A 104 7.31 -14.60 -7.68
N ASP A 105 7.99 -14.55 -8.82
CA ASP A 105 7.99 -15.65 -9.78
C ASP A 105 8.51 -16.94 -9.13
N GLU A 106 9.63 -16.89 -8.41
CA GLU A 106 10.16 -18.06 -7.71
C GLU A 106 9.21 -18.63 -6.65
N ILE A 107 8.55 -17.75 -5.87
CA ILE A 107 7.53 -18.18 -4.90
C ILE A 107 6.38 -18.86 -5.64
N ASN A 108 5.88 -18.28 -6.72
CA ASN A 108 4.77 -18.81 -7.50
C ASN A 108 5.10 -20.13 -8.21
N PHE A 109 6.34 -20.31 -8.67
CA PHE A 109 6.80 -21.54 -9.33
C PHE A 109 7.22 -22.64 -8.35
N SER A 110 7.35 -22.33 -7.05
CA SER A 110 7.72 -23.31 -6.03
C SER A 110 6.62 -24.35 -5.75
N TYR A 111 5.36 -24.03 -6.09
CA TYR A 111 4.16 -24.80 -5.67
C TYR A 111 4.10 -25.06 -4.15
N TYR A 112 4.79 -24.22 -3.37
CA TYR A 112 4.89 -24.26 -1.92
C TYR A 112 4.33 -22.97 -1.33
N PHE A 113 3.64 -23.09 -0.20
CA PHE A 113 3.14 -21.94 0.54
C PHE A 113 4.25 -21.36 1.43
N PHE A 114 4.67 -20.12 1.16
CA PHE A 114 5.74 -19.46 1.88
C PHE A 114 5.24 -18.79 3.16
N GLU A 115 5.81 -19.21 4.30
CA GLU A 115 5.75 -18.41 5.53
C GLU A 115 6.88 -17.36 5.54
N LEU A 116 6.84 -16.45 6.51
CA LEU A 116 7.82 -15.37 6.63
C LEU A 116 9.26 -15.88 6.71
N GLU A 117 9.49 -16.98 7.43
CA GLU A 117 10.83 -17.53 7.60
C GLU A 117 11.36 -18.14 6.30
N ASP A 118 10.51 -18.80 5.52
CA ASP A 118 10.87 -19.33 4.20
C ASP A 118 11.26 -18.20 3.24
N LEU A 119 10.49 -17.11 3.26
CA LEU A 119 10.79 -15.91 2.48
C LEU A 119 12.14 -15.31 2.89
N LYS A 120 12.40 -15.18 4.21
CA LYS A 120 13.69 -14.69 4.70
C LYS A 120 14.86 -15.58 4.29
N ASN A 121 14.68 -16.90 4.33
CA ASN A 121 15.67 -17.85 3.87
C ASN A 121 15.96 -17.69 2.37
N LEU A 122 14.91 -17.57 1.55
CA LEU A 122 15.03 -17.31 0.12
C LEU A 122 15.79 -16.01 -0.17
N LEU A 123 15.45 -14.93 0.53
CA LEU A 123 16.11 -13.64 0.38
C LEU A 123 17.57 -13.69 0.82
N SER A 124 17.87 -14.38 1.92
CA SER A 124 19.24 -14.59 2.41
C SER A 124 20.10 -15.35 1.38
N LEU A 125 19.55 -16.39 0.74
CA LEU A 125 20.23 -17.12 -0.34
C LEU A 125 20.53 -16.21 -1.56
N LYS A 126 19.70 -15.19 -1.78
CA LYS A 126 19.90 -14.17 -2.82
C LYS A 126 20.84 -13.03 -2.39
N GLY A 127 21.39 -13.07 -1.18
CA GLY A 127 22.22 -11.99 -0.64
C GLY A 127 21.42 -10.76 -0.19
N ILE A 128 20.09 -10.86 -0.12
CA ILE A 128 19.18 -9.83 0.37
C ILE A 128 18.97 -10.08 1.86
N SER A 129 19.96 -9.73 2.68
CA SER A 129 19.86 -9.80 4.13
C SER A 129 19.56 -8.41 4.70
N GLU A 130 18.40 -8.26 5.36
CA GLU A 130 18.12 -7.09 6.16
C GLU A 130 19.07 -7.02 7.37
N ASN A 131 20.13 -6.23 7.30
CA ASN A 131 20.68 -5.58 8.49
C ASN A 131 19.78 -4.39 8.88
N ILE A 132 18.46 -4.61 8.97
CA ILE A 132 17.51 -3.59 9.38
C ILE A 132 17.29 -3.73 10.87
N THR A 133 17.88 -2.80 11.62
CA THR A 133 17.50 -2.54 13.00
C THR A 133 16.07 -2.01 12.97
N ILE A 134 15.09 -2.85 13.32
CA ILE A 134 13.73 -2.40 13.62
C ILE A 134 13.82 -1.69 14.98
N ASN A 135 13.90 -0.36 14.96
CA ASN A 135 13.66 0.50 16.12
C ASN A 135 12.24 1.06 16.06
#